data_AF-A0A382USC6-F1
#
_entry.id   AF-A0A382USC6-F1
#
_cell.length_a   1.000
_cell.length_b   1.000
_cell.length_c   1.000
_cell.angle_alpha   90.00
_cell.angle_beta   90.00
_cell.angle_gamma   90.00
#
_symmetry.space_group_name_H-M   'P 1'
#
loop_
_entity.id
_entity.type
_entity.pdbx_description
1 polymer ?
#
loop_
_entity_poly.entity_id
_entity_poly.type
_entity_poly.pdbx_seq_one_letter_code
_entity_poly.pdbx_strand_id
1 'polypeptide(L)'
;GTVSSKNRKLIVYTNQPLNLTAVFRPDSDRDGMDDNWEKQYIGDLAGKADDDSDGDGVSNIDEYRRRTNPGEPEVLLYAVPSNWENTSVSNPFTVGRMSLADFGDGFKGIWENSGTFEGASEENEYTDWEGQKIILKDSVWEEDWKDGTYEATVVVGDLNTSCLYFRYQDEENWYRVSLSGNEAGGAWPQAGLSIQKRVNGVYTMIEEYDDWMTPDPEDDVLKMIKLKVTAKGNAFTVQAIPFDPIDLKDFDADGASEILSFNDDGLASGRAGVGFARQGNVATDTVTDY
;
A
#
# COMPACT_ATOMS: atom_id res chain seq x y z
N GLY A 1 15.82 -7.59 7.99
CA GLY A 1 16.30 -6.44 8.75
C GLY A 1 17.36 -5.72 7.94
N THR A 2 17.16 -4.43 7.68
CA THR A 2 18.08 -3.63 6.87
C THR A 2 19.25 -3.16 7.76
N VAL A 3 20.48 -3.38 7.30
CA VAL A 3 21.68 -2.92 8.02
C VAL A 3 22.45 -1.96 7.11
N SER A 4 22.51 -0.68 7.49
CA SER A 4 23.40 0.28 6.85
C SER A 4 24.71 0.40 7.67
N SER A 5 25.85 0.38 6.98
CA SER A 5 27.16 0.55 7.63
C SER A 5 28.02 1.49 6.80
N LYS A 6 28.53 2.55 7.44
CA LYS A 6 29.49 3.49 6.84
C LYS A 6 30.83 2.83 6.49
N ASN A 7 31.11 1.67 7.08
CA ASN A 7 32.24 0.81 6.73
C ASN A 7 31.68 -0.38 5.95
N ARG A 8 32.29 -0.77 4.82
CA ARG A 8 31.88 -1.91 3.97
C ARG A 8 32.01 -3.26 4.67
N LYS A 9 31.37 -3.44 5.82
CA LYS A 9 31.43 -4.63 6.66
C LYS A 9 30.06 -4.84 7.30
N LEU A 10 29.36 -5.84 6.80
CA LEU A 10 28.16 -6.41 7.42
C LEU A 10 28.63 -7.54 8.35
N ILE A 11 28.28 -7.46 9.64
CA ILE A 11 28.54 -8.53 10.61
C ILE A 11 27.19 -9.04 11.07
N VAL A 12 26.93 -10.32 10.82
CA VAL A 12 25.69 -10.99 11.23
C VAL A 12 26.04 -12.09 12.22
N TYR A 13 25.35 -12.11 13.36
CA TYR A 13 25.45 -13.18 14.36
C TYR A 13 24.19 -14.03 14.27
N THR A 14 24.36 -15.35 14.21
CA THR A 14 23.27 -16.30 13.96
C THR A 14 23.38 -17.48 14.93
N ASN A 15 22.25 -18.00 15.37
CA ASN A 15 22.11 -19.26 16.10
C ASN A 15 21.49 -20.38 15.23
N GLN A 16 21.23 -20.10 13.95
CA GLN A 16 20.63 -21.00 12.96
C GLN A 16 21.05 -20.61 11.53
N PRO A 17 20.98 -21.51 10.54
CA PRO A 17 21.34 -21.20 9.15
C PRO A 17 20.53 -20.00 8.62
N LEU A 18 21.21 -19.07 7.96
CA LEU A 18 20.62 -17.91 7.28
C LEU A 18 20.99 -17.95 5.80
N ASN A 19 20.01 -17.70 4.95
CA ASN A 19 20.27 -17.27 3.57
C ASN A 19 20.39 -15.74 3.59
N LEU A 20 21.53 -15.23 3.12
CA LEU A 20 21.79 -13.80 3.03
C LEU A 20 21.83 -13.39 1.56
N THR A 21 20.86 -12.59 1.15
CA THR A 21 20.85 -11.91 -0.14
C THR A 21 21.30 -10.48 0.09
N ALA A 22 22.32 -10.03 -0.64
CA ALA A 22 22.78 -8.64 -0.60
C ALA A 22 22.47 -7.98 -1.94
N VAL A 23 21.61 -6.97 -1.92
CA VAL A 23 21.31 -6.12 -3.08
C VAL A 23 22.13 -4.84 -2.93
N PHE A 24 22.91 -4.50 -3.97
CA PHE A 24 23.70 -3.27 -3.99
C PHE A 24 23.07 -2.29 -4.96
N ARG A 25 22.67 -1.13 -4.44
CA ARG A 25 22.18 0.00 -5.23
C ARG A 25 23.15 1.15 -5.05
N PRO A 26 24.17 1.26 -5.93
CA PRO A 26 25.10 2.36 -5.87
C PRO A 26 24.37 3.67 -6.19
N ASP A 27 24.73 4.72 -5.49
CA ASP A 27 24.31 6.11 -5.73
C ASP A 27 25.63 6.91 -5.72
N SER A 28 26.23 7.03 -6.91
CA SER A 28 27.60 7.48 -7.09
C SER A 28 27.76 9.00 -6.91
N ASP A 29 26.74 9.75 -7.27
CA ASP A 29 26.68 11.22 -7.22
C ASP A 29 25.91 11.75 -6.00
N ARG A 30 25.21 10.87 -5.27
CA ARG A 30 24.62 11.07 -3.94
C ARG A 30 23.42 12.00 -3.92
N ASP A 31 22.59 11.90 -4.95
CA ASP A 31 21.37 12.68 -5.03
C ASP A 31 20.13 11.92 -4.53
N GLY A 32 20.31 10.65 -4.17
CA GLY A 32 19.27 9.80 -3.61
C GLY A 32 18.55 8.93 -4.65
N MET A 33 18.93 9.03 -5.93
CA MET A 33 18.55 8.09 -6.98
C MET A 33 19.64 7.03 -7.14
N ASP A 34 19.27 5.79 -7.46
CA ASP A 34 20.29 4.76 -7.71
C ASP A 34 20.81 4.81 -9.15
N ASP A 35 22.11 4.55 -9.30
CA ASP A 35 22.86 4.55 -10.55
C ASP A 35 22.19 3.73 -11.67
N ASN A 36 21.48 2.65 -11.31
CA ASN A 36 20.89 1.75 -12.28
C ASN A 36 19.62 2.35 -12.85
N TRP A 37 18.77 2.90 -11.99
CA TRP A 37 17.56 3.63 -12.38
C TRP A 37 17.92 4.86 -13.21
N GLU A 38 18.92 5.65 -12.78
CA GLU A 38 19.37 6.82 -13.54
C GLU A 38 19.88 6.43 -14.92
N LYS A 39 20.75 5.42 -15.03
CA LYS A 39 21.24 4.94 -16.34
C LYS A 39 20.12 4.37 -17.21
N GLN A 40 19.09 3.78 -16.60
CA GLN A 40 17.98 3.20 -17.34
C GLN A 40 17.08 4.29 -17.94
N TYR A 41 16.71 5.29 -17.15
CA TYR A 41 15.69 6.26 -17.55
C TYR A 41 16.23 7.64 -17.95
N ILE A 42 17.27 8.13 -17.28
CA ILE A 42 17.94 9.40 -17.60
C ILE A 42 19.04 9.18 -18.65
N GLY A 43 19.74 8.05 -18.58
CA GLY A 43 20.80 7.65 -19.51
C GLY A 43 22.22 8.02 -19.06
N ASP A 44 22.36 8.80 -17.99
CA ASP A 44 23.61 9.08 -17.28
C ASP A 44 23.34 9.37 -15.78
N LEU A 45 24.38 9.76 -15.04
CA LEU A 45 24.33 10.11 -13.61
C LEU A 45 24.38 11.64 -13.39
N ALA A 46 23.94 12.42 -14.36
CA ALA A 46 24.01 13.89 -14.31
C ALA A 46 22.62 14.55 -14.25
N GLY A 47 21.56 13.78 -14.46
CA GLY A 47 20.21 14.25 -14.19
C GLY A 47 20.03 14.45 -12.69
N LYS A 48 19.37 15.53 -12.30
CA LYS A 48 19.24 15.84 -10.88
C LYS A 48 17.96 15.28 -10.31
N ALA A 49 18.01 14.91 -9.05
CA ALA A 49 16.84 14.62 -8.22
C ALA A 49 15.71 15.66 -8.33
N ASP A 50 16.03 16.96 -8.44
CA ASP A 50 15.03 18.04 -8.49
C ASP A 50 14.61 18.48 -9.89
N ASP A 51 15.15 17.84 -10.95
CA ASP A 51 14.69 18.07 -12.32
C ASP A 51 13.32 17.39 -12.55
N ASP A 52 12.60 17.87 -13.55
CA ASP A 52 11.30 17.35 -14.03
C ASP A 52 11.51 17.07 -15.53
N SER A 53 11.91 15.83 -15.83
CA SER A 53 12.51 15.50 -17.12
C SER A 53 11.48 15.45 -18.25
N ASP A 54 10.22 15.14 -17.95
CA ASP A 54 9.12 15.09 -18.92
C ASP A 54 8.13 16.27 -18.84
N GLY A 55 8.22 17.09 -17.79
CA GLY A 55 7.47 18.31 -17.62
C GLY A 55 6.06 18.11 -17.05
N ASP A 56 5.78 16.99 -16.41
CA ASP A 56 4.49 16.70 -15.77
C ASP A 56 4.34 17.37 -14.38
N GLY A 57 5.42 17.95 -13.86
CA GLY A 57 5.51 18.64 -12.59
C GLY A 57 5.96 17.77 -11.42
N VAL A 58 6.19 16.47 -11.63
CA VAL A 58 6.79 15.53 -10.67
C VAL A 58 8.31 15.59 -10.83
N SER A 59 9.04 15.53 -9.72
CA SER A 59 10.50 15.54 -9.78
C SER A 59 11.04 14.14 -10.03
N ASN A 60 12.21 14.03 -10.65
CA ASN A 60 12.91 12.76 -10.89
C ASN A 60 13.06 11.95 -9.60
N ILE A 61 13.33 12.59 -8.45
CA ILE A 61 13.43 11.89 -7.16
C ILE A 61 12.09 11.35 -6.69
N ASP A 62 11.01 12.08 -6.94
CA ASP A 62 9.67 11.62 -6.60
C ASP A 62 9.27 10.46 -7.51
N GLU A 63 9.61 10.47 -8.80
CA GLU A 63 9.40 9.33 -9.70
C GLU A 63 10.32 8.13 -9.38
N TYR A 64 11.56 8.39 -9.01
CA TYR A 64 12.47 7.35 -8.50
C TYR A 64 11.88 6.64 -7.29
N ARG A 65 11.34 7.41 -6.33
CA ARG A 65 10.64 6.86 -5.16
C ARG A 65 9.46 6.00 -5.58
N ARG A 66 8.79 6.31 -6.69
CA ARG A 66 7.65 5.57 -7.24
C ARG A 66 8.02 4.38 -8.10
N ARG A 67 9.29 4.31 -8.50
CA ARG A 67 9.78 3.40 -9.56
C ARG A 67 9.11 3.67 -10.92
N THR A 68 8.75 4.93 -11.17
CA THR A 68 8.22 5.38 -12.46
C THR A 68 9.34 5.89 -13.35
N ASN A 69 9.01 6.15 -14.61
CA ASN A 69 9.96 6.53 -15.64
C ASN A 69 9.95 8.06 -15.82
N PRO A 70 11.01 8.80 -15.46
CA PRO A 70 11.09 10.25 -15.56
C PRO A 70 11.04 10.81 -16.98
N GLY A 71 11.13 9.94 -17.99
CA GLY A 71 10.91 10.34 -19.38
C GLY A 71 9.47 10.22 -19.84
N GLU A 72 8.54 9.72 -19.01
CA GLU A 72 7.16 9.42 -19.39
C GLU A 72 6.16 10.05 -18.40
N PRO A 73 5.34 11.02 -18.86
CA PRO A 73 4.52 11.83 -17.96
C PRO A 73 3.50 10.99 -17.19
N GLU A 74 3.44 11.19 -15.87
CA GLU A 74 2.39 10.62 -15.02
C GLU A 74 1.07 11.35 -15.29
N VAL A 75 0.07 10.57 -15.72
CA VAL A 75 -1.23 11.12 -16.12
C VAL A 75 -2.25 10.87 -15.03
N LEU A 76 -2.78 11.96 -14.47
CA LEU A 76 -3.94 11.92 -13.60
C LEU A 76 -5.16 11.45 -14.42
N LEU A 77 -5.58 10.20 -14.20
CA LEU A 77 -6.74 9.62 -14.87
C LEU A 77 -8.05 10.12 -14.25
N TYR A 78 -8.07 10.23 -12.93
CA TYR A 78 -9.21 10.73 -12.18
C TYR A 78 -8.74 11.27 -10.83
N ALA A 79 -8.96 12.55 -10.59
CA ALA A 79 -8.95 13.08 -9.24
C ALA A 79 -10.22 12.57 -8.56
N VAL A 80 -10.08 11.74 -7.52
CA VAL A 80 -11.23 11.32 -6.73
C VAL A 80 -11.80 12.58 -6.07
N PRO A 81 -13.03 13.02 -6.43
CA PRO A 81 -13.62 14.20 -5.83
C PRO A 81 -13.88 13.85 -4.37
N SER A 82 -13.04 14.36 -3.49
CA SER A 82 -13.27 14.28 -2.08
C SER A 82 -13.08 15.67 -1.48
N ASN A 83 -13.70 15.90 -0.34
CA ASN A 83 -13.44 17.07 0.49
C ASN A 83 -12.00 17.09 1.08
N TRP A 84 -11.09 16.30 0.50
CA TRP A 84 -9.79 15.89 1.05
C TRP A 84 -8.61 16.39 0.22
N GLU A 85 -8.90 17.17 -0.82
CA GLU A 85 -7.87 17.91 -1.53
C GLU A 85 -7.24 18.89 -0.54
N ASN A 86 -5.97 18.66 -0.16
CA ASN A 86 -5.18 19.76 0.36
C ASN A 86 -4.94 20.74 -0.80
N THR A 87 -5.88 21.66 -0.96
CA THR A 87 -5.84 22.71 -2.00
C THR A 87 -4.61 23.61 -1.91
N SER A 88 -3.82 23.50 -0.83
CA SER A 88 -2.54 24.19 -0.68
C SER A 88 -1.40 23.54 -1.48
N VAL A 89 -1.58 22.32 -2.00
CA VAL A 89 -0.58 21.64 -2.84
C VAL A 89 -0.98 21.72 -4.30
N SER A 90 -0.08 22.27 -5.12
CA SER A 90 -0.30 22.62 -6.52
C SER A 90 -0.16 21.45 -7.48
N ASN A 91 0.53 20.37 -7.09
CA ASN A 91 0.69 19.16 -7.89
C ASN A 91 -0.02 17.98 -7.20
N PRO A 92 -0.94 17.25 -7.88
CA PRO A 92 -1.64 16.09 -7.33
C PRO A 92 -0.74 14.92 -6.92
N PHE A 93 0.54 14.96 -7.30
CA PHE A 93 1.53 13.92 -7.07
C PHE A 93 2.46 14.25 -5.89
N THR A 94 2.68 15.51 -5.54
CA THR A 94 3.75 15.92 -4.59
C THR A 94 3.24 16.17 -3.17
N VAL A 95 2.47 15.23 -2.61
CA VAL A 95 1.82 15.26 -1.28
C VAL A 95 0.45 15.99 -1.27
N GLY A 96 -0.51 15.48 -0.50
CA GLY A 96 -1.77 16.15 -0.17
C GLY A 96 -3.02 15.70 -0.93
N ARG A 97 -2.99 14.61 -1.72
CA ARG A 97 -4.16 14.08 -2.44
C ARG A 97 -4.18 12.56 -2.55
N MET A 98 -5.39 12.01 -2.71
CA MET A 98 -5.64 10.67 -3.24
C MET A 98 -5.99 10.75 -4.72
N SER A 99 -5.29 9.99 -5.55
CA SER A 99 -5.41 10.10 -7.02
C SER A 99 -5.47 8.72 -7.66
N LEU A 100 -6.27 8.55 -8.72
CA LEU A 100 -6.11 7.43 -9.65
C LEU A 100 -5.19 7.92 -10.78
N ALA A 101 -4.03 7.29 -10.90
CA ALA A 101 -3.00 7.70 -11.85
C ALA A 101 -2.57 6.55 -12.77
N ASP A 102 -2.15 6.93 -13.97
CA ASP A 102 -1.30 6.12 -14.84
C ASP A 102 0.14 6.54 -14.59
N PHE A 103 0.92 5.63 -14.03
CA PHE A 103 2.30 5.84 -13.58
C PHE A 103 3.31 5.45 -14.66
N GLY A 104 2.85 5.17 -15.89
CA GLY A 104 3.69 4.64 -16.96
C GLY A 104 3.95 3.14 -16.83
N ASP A 105 4.59 2.57 -17.86
CA ASP A 105 4.98 1.15 -17.91
C ASP A 105 3.86 0.12 -17.61
N GLY A 106 2.61 0.52 -17.83
CA GLY A 106 1.42 -0.31 -17.59
C GLY A 106 0.97 -0.34 -16.14
N PHE A 107 1.60 0.44 -15.26
CA PHE A 107 1.21 0.57 -13.87
C PHE A 107 0.13 1.64 -13.69
N LYS A 108 -1.06 1.22 -13.27
CA LYS A 108 -2.18 2.11 -12.94
C LYS A 108 -2.66 1.77 -11.55
N GLY A 109 -2.86 2.76 -10.71
CA GLY A 109 -3.19 2.50 -9.31
C GLY A 109 -3.70 3.72 -8.57
N ILE A 110 -4.13 3.46 -7.34
CA ILE A 110 -4.47 4.53 -6.41
C ILE A 110 -3.20 4.95 -5.68
N TRP A 111 -2.91 6.25 -5.74
CA TRP A 111 -1.89 6.93 -4.97
C TRP A 111 -2.50 7.48 -3.69
N GLU A 112 -1.95 7.12 -2.53
CA GLU A 112 -2.32 7.73 -1.26
C GLU A 112 -1.09 8.43 -0.66
N ASN A 113 -1.17 9.75 -0.51
CA ASN A 113 -0.13 10.60 0.07
C ASN A 113 -0.77 11.86 0.65
N SER A 114 -1.98 11.74 1.20
CA SER A 114 -2.75 12.89 1.68
C SER A 114 -2.11 13.49 2.93
N GLY A 115 -1.40 12.68 3.75
CA GLY A 115 -0.77 13.13 5.00
C GLY A 115 -1.76 13.69 6.03
N THR A 116 -3.04 13.34 5.91
CA THR A 116 -4.14 13.96 6.70
C THR A 116 -4.97 12.94 7.48
N PHE A 117 -4.55 11.67 7.45
CA PHE A 117 -5.30 10.63 8.12
C PHE A 117 -4.98 10.55 9.63
N GLU A 118 -6.01 10.27 10.40
CA GLU A 118 -6.01 10.09 11.84
C GLU A 118 -6.53 8.69 12.19
N GLY A 119 -6.12 8.18 13.34
CA GLY A 119 -6.65 6.93 13.89
C GLY A 119 -8.12 7.08 14.27
N ALA A 120 -8.82 5.97 14.36
CA ALA A 120 -10.22 5.95 14.77
C ALA A 120 -10.39 5.91 16.30
N SER A 121 -11.62 5.71 16.78
CA SER A 121 -11.93 5.69 18.21
C SER A 121 -11.30 4.49 18.92
N GLU A 122 -10.90 4.68 20.19
CA GLU A 122 -10.36 3.63 21.05
C GLU A 122 -11.40 2.57 21.49
N GLU A 123 -12.62 2.58 20.94
CA GLU A 123 -13.72 1.72 21.40
C GLU A 123 -13.45 0.23 21.09
N ASN A 124 -12.77 -0.09 19.99
CA ASN A 124 -12.28 -1.44 19.69
C ASN A 124 -10.83 -1.42 19.18
N GLU A 125 -9.90 -1.66 20.10
CA GLU A 125 -8.44 -1.65 19.87
C GLU A 125 -8.07 -2.35 18.55
N TYR A 126 -7.41 -1.62 17.65
CA TYR A 126 -6.87 -2.08 16.36
C TYR A 126 -7.87 -2.48 15.26
N THR A 127 -9.18 -2.47 15.53
CA THR A 127 -10.17 -3.09 14.62
C THR A 127 -11.21 -2.11 14.10
N ASP A 128 -11.67 -1.21 14.95
CA ASP A 128 -12.70 -0.24 14.62
C ASP A 128 -12.07 1.04 14.09
N TRP A 129 -11.73 1.01 12.81
CA TRP A 129 -11.41 2.23 12.08
C TRP A 129 -12.32 2.46 10.89
N GLU A 130 -13.02 3.59 10.95
CA GLU A 130 -13.97 4.09 9.94
C GLU A 130 -13.25 5.09 9.05
N GLY A 131 -12.33 4.57 8.26
CA GLY A 131 -11.75 5.31 7.17
C GLY A 131 -12.53 5.09 5.89
N GLN A 132 -12.07 5.73 4.84
CA GLN A 132 -12.87 5.81 3.64
C GLN A 132 -12.63 4.62 2.74
N LYS A 133 -13.64 4.28 1.95
CA LYS A 133 -13.71 3.01 1.24
C LYS A 133 -14.24 3.21 -0.18
N ILE A 134 -13.54 2.62 -1.13
CA ILE A 134 -13.96 2.54 -2.52
C ILE A 134 -14.38 1.08 -2.74
N ILE A 135 -15.68 0.83 -2.76
CA ILE A 135 -16.25 -0.51 -2.95
C ILE A 135 -16.75 -0.63 -4.39
N LEU A 136 -16.55 -1.80 -5.00
CA LEU A 136 -17.08 -2.08 -6.34
C LEU A 136 -18.59 -1.89 -6.40
N LYS A 137 -19.07 -1.30 -7.50
CA LYS A 137 -20.50 -1.06 -7.72
C LYS A 137 -21.27 -2.37 -7.88
N ASP A 138 -22.52 -2.37 -7.43
CA ASP A 138 -23.41 -3.53 -7.56
C ASP A 138 -23.63 -3.95 -9.02
N SER A 139 -23.52 -3.00 -9.97
CA SER A 139 -23.70 -3.27 -11.39
C SER A 139 -22.60 -4.13 -12.03
N VAL A 140 -21.43 -4.22 -11.39
CA VAL A 140 -20.29 -5.04 -11.84
C VAL A 140 -20.02 -6.22 -10.90
N TRP A 141 -20.87 -6.38 -9.88
CA TRP A 141 -20.80 -7.47 -8.92
C TRP A 141 -21.62 -8.65 -9.39
N GLU A 142 -21.06 -9.85 -9.28
CA GLU A 142 -21.78 -11.10 -9.54
C GLU A 142 -22.06 -11.83 -8.20
N GLU A 143 -23.26 -12.37 -8.04
CA GLU A 143 -23.69 -13.02 -6.80
C GLU A 143 -22.90 -14.31 -6.47
N ASP A 144 -22.19 -14.86 -7.44
CA ASP A 144 -21.33 -16.03 -7.29
C ASP A 144 -19.91 -15.68 -6.79
N TRP A 145 -19.61 -14.39 -6.58
CA TRP A 145 -18.35 -13.93 -5.99
C TRP A 145 -18.26 -14.36 -4.53
N LYS A 146 -17.70 -15.55 -4.40
CA LYS A 146 -17.47 -16.27 -3.17
C LYS A 146 -16.01 -16.70 -3.17
N ASP A 147 -15.77 -17.80 -3.86
CA ASP A 147 -14.45 -18.40 -4.00
C ASP A 147 -13.70 -17.70 -5.12
N GLY A 148 -12.39 -17.53 -4.95
CA GLY A 148 -11.56 -16.82 -5.92
C GLY A 148 -10.45 -16.03 -5.26
N THR A 149 -9.91 -15.07 -5.99
CA THR A 149 -8.81 -14.22 -5.55
C THR A 149 -9.23 -12.75 -5.60
N TYR A 150 -9.00 -12.05 -4.50
CA TYR A 150 -9.15 -10.60 -4.37
C TYR A 150 -7.75 -10.01 -4.35
N GLU A 151 -7.46 -9.06 -5.22
CA GLU A 151 -6.14 -8.43 -5.30
C GLU A 151 -6.28 -6.91 -5.37
N ALA A 152 -5.40 -6.21 -4.66
CA ALA A 152 -5.18 -4.78 -4.81
C ALA A 152 -3.69 -4.50 -4.69
N THR A 153 -3.18 -3.61 -5.53
CA THR A 153 -1.83 -3.06 -5.37
C THR A 153 -1.94 -1.67 -4.78
N VAL A 154 -1.20 -1.45 -3.70
CA VAL A 154 -1.10 -0.18 -2.99
C VAL A 154 0.29 0.38 -3.22
N VAL A 155 0.36 1.66 -3.59
CA VAL A 155 1.59 2.45 -3.50
C VAL A 155 1.52 3.30 -2.25
N VAL A 156 2.50 3.11 -1.38
CA VAL A 156 2.61 3.71 -0.05
C VAL A 156 3.32 5.05 -0.20
N GLY A 157 2.56 6.15 -0.14
CA GLY A 157 3.12 7.50 -0.14
C GLY A 157 3.37 8.06 1.26
N ASP A 158 2.77 7.48 2.30
CA ASP A 158 3.01 7.80 3.71
C ASP A 158 2.80 6.56 4.61
N LEU A 159 2.88 6.70 5.93
CA LEU A 159 2.77 5.58 6.88
C LEU A 159 1.31 5.18 7.21
N ASN A 160 0.32 5.78 6.55
CA ASN A 160 -1.08 5.53 6.87
C ASN A 160 -1.54 4.14 6.41
N THR A 161 -2.62 3.67 7.02
CA THR A 161 -3.18 2.35 6.70
C THR A 161 -3.89 2.36 5.36
N SER A 162 -3.56 1.38 4.52
CA SER A 162 -4.35 0.99 3.36
C SER A 162 -4.93 -0.40 3.57
N CYS A 163 -6.06 -0.72 2.92
CA CYS A 163 -6.69 -2.02 3.10
C CYS A 163 -7.40 -2.55 1.84
N LEU A 164 -7.59 -3.87 1.83
CA LEU A 164 -8.38 -4.61 0.86
C LEU A 164 -9.60 -5.20 1.58
N TYR A 165 -10.79 -4.75 1.19
CA TYR A 165 -12.06 -5.33 1.58
C TYR A 165 -12.41 -6.52 0.70
N PHE A 166 -12.92 -7.58 1.32
CA PHE A 166 -13.44 -8.76 0.64
C PHE A 166 -14.68 -9.28 1.37
N ARG A 167 -15.56 -9.95 0.62
CA ARG A 167 -16.93 -10.29 1.07
C ARG A 167 -17.66 -9.09 1.69
N TYR A 168 -17.43 -7.88 1.21
CA TYR A 168 -18.07 -6.67 1.70
C TYR A 168 -19.56 -6.67 1.32
N GLN A 169 -20.44 -6.65 2.31
CA GLN A 169 -21.89 -6.58 2.10
C GLN A 169 -22.39 -5.16 2.37
N ASP A 170 -22.03 -4.58 3.50
CA ASP A 170 -22.39 -3.22 3.93
C ASP A 170 -21.42 -2.74 5.03
N GLU A 171 -21.71 -1.58 5.64
CA GLU A 171 -20.81 -0.98 6.63
C GLU A 171 -20.70 -1.79 7.93
N GLU A 172 -21.67 -2.67 8.20
CA GLU A 172 -21.75 -3.53 9.37
C GLU A 172 -21.22 -4.94 9.11
N ASN A 173 -20.97 -5.29 7.84
CA ASN A 173 -20.69 -6.66 7.38
C ASN A 173 -19.59 -6.69 6.31
N TRP A 174 -18.35 -6.96 6.72
CA TRP A 174 -17.19 -7.07 5.82
C TRP A 174 -16.03 -7.87 6.43
N TYR A 175 -15.13 -8.38 5.57
CA TYR A 175 -13.75 -8.71 5.93
C TYR A 175 -12.78 -7.69 5.34
N ARG A 176 -11.65 -7.49 6.01
CA ARG A 176 -10.60 -6.56 5.60
C ARG A 176 -9.22 -7.12 5.91
N VAL A 177 -8.32 -6.94 4.95
CA VAL A 177 -6.86 -7.05 5.16
C VAL A 177 -6.31 -5.64 5.24
N SER A 178 -5.63 -5.30 6.32
CA SER A 178 -5.01 -3.99 6.54
C SER A 178 -3.49 -4.08 6.43
N LEU A 179 -2.90 -3.05 5.85
CA LEU A 179 -1.46 -2.83 5.76
C LEU A 179 -1.17 -1.46 6.37
N SER A 180 -0.46 -1.41 7.50
CA SER A 180 -0.23 -0.17 8.25
C SER A 180 1.26 0.08 8.49
N GLY A 181 1.75 1.25 8.10
CA GLY A 181 3.12 1.71 8.42
C GLY A 181 3.24 2.31 9.81
N ASN A 182 2.10 2.57 10.47
CA ASN A 182 2.03 3.28 11.74
C ASN A 182 1.72 2.33 12.91
N GLU A 183 2.49 2.45 13.98
CA GLU A 183 2.26 1.82 15.28
C GLU A 183 1.68 2.84 16.27
N ALA A 184 0.47 3.35 16.01
CA ALA A 184 -0.13 4.41 16.83
C ALA A 184 -1.17 3.92 17.86
N GLY A 185 -0.97 2.71 18.39
CA GLY A 185 -1.81 2.12 19.44
C GLY A 185 -3.22 1.74 18.96
N GLY A 186 -4.16 1.60 19.90
CA GLY A 186 -5.48 1.02 19.63
C GLY A 186 -6.40 1.74 18.64
N ALA A 187 -6.02 2.93 18.20
CA ALA A 187 -6.75 3.70 17.18
C ALA A 187 -6.43 3.27 15.73
N TRP A 188 -5.42 2.42 15.52
CA TRP A 188 -4.92 1.99 14.21
C TRP A 188 -4.85 0.47 14.13
N PRO A 189 -4.95 -0.15 12.94
CA PRO A 189 -4.53 -1.54 12.79
C PRO A 189 -3.11 -1.77 13.28
N GLN A 190 -2.84 -3.03 13.65
CA GLN A 190 -1.49 -3.49 13.92
C GLN A 190 -0.57 -3.16 12.72
N ALA A 191 0.65 -2.74 13.01
CA ALA A 191 1.64 -2.45 11.98
C ALA A 191 1.97 -3.68 11.15
N GLY A 192 2.32 -3.44 9.90
CA GLY A 192 2.43 -4.47 8.89
C GLY A 192 1.06 -5.02 8.46
N LEU A 193 1.00 -6.32 8.21
CA LEU A 193 -0.17 -6.99 7.65
C LEU A 193 -1.08 -7.53 8.76
N SER A 194 -2.37 -7.18 8.78
CA SER A 194 -3.32 -7.69 9.78
C SER A 194 -4.72 -7.94 9.19
N ILE A 195 -5.50 -8.82 9.83
CA ILE A 195 -6.81 -9.27 9.30
C ILE A 195 -7.93 -8.98 10.29
N GLN A 196 -8.96 -8.28 9.85
CA GLN A 196 -10.14 -7.93 10.66
C GLN A 196 -11.43 -8.31 9.96
N LYS A 197 -12.50 -8.40 10.76
CA LYS A 197 -13.87 -8.46 10.27
C LYS A 197 -14.80 -7.55 11.06
N ARG A 198 -15.92 -7.21 10.43
CA ARG A 198 -17.12 -6.71 11.08
C ARG A 198 -18.30 -7.57 10.64
N VAL A 199 -19.07 -8.10 11.59
CA VAL A 199 -20.27 -8.89 11.31
C VAL A 199 -21.37 -8.45 12.26
N ASN A 200 -22.51 -8.02 11.71
CA ASN A 200 -23.62 -7.41 12.45
C ASN A 200 -23.12 -6.27 13.37
N GLY A 201 -22.21 -5.44 12.85
CA GLY A 201 -21.67 -4.29 13.56
C GLY A 201 -20.54 -4.62 14.56
N VAL A 202 -20.28 -5.90 14.84
CA VAL A 202 -19.26 -6.33 15.82
C VAL A 202 -17.91 -6.50 15.15
N TYR A 203 -16.91 -5.75 15.63
CA TYR A 203 -15.52 -5.84 15.19
C TYR A 203 -14.78 -7.03 15.80
N THR A 204 -13.89 -7.66 15.03
CA THR A 204 -13.06 -8.76 15.50
C THR A 204 -11.73 -8.78 14.76
N MET A 205 -10.63 -8.92 15.51
CA MET A 205 -9.30 -9.27 14.96
C MET A 205 -9.29 -10.78 14.73
N ILE A 206 -8.95 -11.21 13.51
CA ILE A 206 -8.92 -12.64 13.18
C ILE A 206 -7.55 -13.24 13.47
N GLU A 207 -6.49 -12.59 12.96
CA GLU A 207 -5.12 -13.07 13.04
C GLU A 207 -4.20 -11.90 13.43
N GLU A 208 -3.23 -12.16 14.30
CA GLU A 208 -2.16 -11.21 14.64
C GLU A 208 -1.11 -11.14 13.53
N TYR A 209 -0.46 -9.98 13.51
CA TYR A 209 0.15 -9.33 12.37
C TYR A 209 1.50 -9.91 11.91
N ASP A 210 1.89 -9.60 10.68
CA ASP A 210 3.26 -9.75 10.18
C ASP A 210 3.94 -8.38 10.09
N ASP A 211 4.81 -8.05 11.05
CA ASP A 211 5.54 -6.77 11.12
C ASP A 211 6.62 -6.63 10.06
N TRP A 212 7.02 -7.74 9.42
CA TRP A 212 7.95 -7.73 8.30
C TRP A 212 7.42 -6.87 7.14
N MET A 213 6.10 -6.81 6.99
CA MET A 213 5.42 -6.06 5.94
C MET A 213 5.00 -4.68 6.38
N THR A 214 5.72 -4.04 7.30
CA THR A 214 5.45 -2.65 7.67
C THR A 214 5.83 -1.74 6.49
N PRO A 215 4.85 -1.13 5.79
CA PRO A 215 5.15 -0.27 4.67
C PRO A 215 5.82 1.02 5.14
N ASP A 216 6.84 1.46 4.41
CA ASP A 216 7.53 2.72 4.64
C ASP A 216 7.69 3.44 3.28
N PRO A 217 7.19 4.69 3.13
CA PRO A 217 7.36 5.47 1.91
C PRO A 217 8.81 5.82 1.59
N GLU A 218 9.75 5.64 2.53
CA GLU A 218 11.18 5.78 2.29
C GLU A 218 11.82 4.46 1.80
N ASP A 219 11.17 3.32 2.02
CA ASP A 219 11.75 1.98 1.79
C ASP A 219 11.86 1.60 0.32
N ASP A 220 12.87 0.84 -0.03
CA ASP A 220 13.13 0.51 -1.42
C ASP A 220 12.29 -0.65 -1.99
N VAL A 221 11.66 -1.42 -1.10
CA VAL A 221 11.00 -2.70 -1.37
C VAL A 221 9.53 -2.71 -0.93
N LEU A 222 9.20 -2.02 0.16
CA LEU A 222 7.86 -2.02 0.78
C LEU A 222 7.01 -0.79 0.39
N LYS A 223 7.38 -0.10 -0.70
CA LYS A 223 6.64 1.03 -1.26
C LYS A 223 5.47 0.60 -2.13
N MET A 224 5.61 -0.48 -2.87
CA MET A 224 4.55 -1.02 -3.72
C MET A 224 4.26 -2.44 -3.28
N ILE A 225 3.05 -2.68 -2.78
CA ILE A 225 2.68 -3.95 -2.18
C ILE A 225 1.36 -4.42 -2.78
N LYS A 226 1.34 -5.67 -3.26
CA LYS A 226 0.12 -6.37 -3.64
C LYS A 226 -0.45 -7.10 -2.45
N LEU A 227 -1.63 -6.70 -2.02
CA LEU A 227 -2.47 -7.47 -1.11
C LEU A 227 -3.23 -8.51 -1.92
N LYS A 228 -3.15 -9.77 -1.49
CA LYS A 228 -3.81 -10.90 -2.13
C LYS A 228 -4.55 -11.72 -1.09
N VAL A 229 -5.84 -11.95 -1.34
CA VAL A 229 -6.69 -12.87 -0.57
C VAL A 229 -7.18 -13.97 -1.49
N THR A 230 -6.95 -15.23 -1.14
CA THR A 230 -7.57 -16.38 -1.81
C THR A 230 -8.62 -16.98 -0.90
N ALA A 231 -9.86 -17.06 -1.38
CA ALA A 231 -11.00 -17.60 -0.65
C ALA A 231 -11.47 -18.91 -1.28
N LYS A 232 -11.75 -19.92 -0.43
CA LYS A 232 -12.36 -21.18 -0.84
C LYS A 232 -13.31 -21.68 0.25
N GLY A 233 -14.61 -21.52 0.02
CA GLY A 233 -15.63 -21.69 1.05
C GLY A 233 -15.39 -20.70 2.18
N ASN A 234 -15.04 -21.26 3.34
CA ASN A 234 -14.73 -20.52 4.57
C ASN A 234 -13.23 -20.46 4.87
N ALA A 235 -12.38 -21.05 4.03
CA ALA A 235 -10.93 -21.01 4.17
C ALA A 235 -10.38 -19.83 3.38
N PHE A 236 -9.51 -19.06 4.03
CA PHE A 236 -8.87 -17.88 3.47
C PHE A 236 -7.37 -17.93 3.66
N THR A 237 -6.63 -17.50 2.64
CA THR A 237 -5.17 -17.29 2.71
C THR A 237 -4.87 -15.87 2.26
N VAL A 238 -4.07 -15.15 3.05
CA VAL A 238 -3.71 -13.75 2.84
C VAL A 238 -2.20 -13.64 2.68
N GLN A 239 -1.79 -12.82 1.72
CA GLN A 239 -0.39 -12.46 1.48
C GLN A 239 -0.27 -10.98 1.13
N ALA A 240 0.76 -10.33 1.66
CA ALA A 240 1.28 -9.07 1.12
C ALA A 240 2.55 -9.39 0.33
N ILE A 241 2.62 -8.95 -0.93
CA ILE A 241 3.71 -9.27 -1.84
C ILE A 241 4.38 -7.97 -2.28
N PRO A 242 5.65 -7.73 -1.92
CA PRO A 242 6.35 -6.52 -2.34
C PRO A 242 6.62 -6.55 -3.85
N PHE A 243 6.74 -5.37 -4.44
CA PHE A 243 7.25 -5.24 -5.79
C PHE A 243 8.73 -5.63 -5.83
N ASP A 244 9.15 -6.36 -6.87
CA ASP A 244 10.49 -6.92 -6.95
C ASP A 244 11.53 -5.78 -7.00
N PRO A 245 12.38 -5.65 -5.97
CA PRO A 245 13.34 -4.56 -5.89
C PRO A 245 14.59 -4.80 -6.73
N ILE A 246 14.77 -5.99 -7.30
CA ILE A 246 15.95 -6.39 -8.06
C ILE A 246 15.73 -6.16 -9.54
N ASP A 247 14.60 -6.62 -10.08
CA ASP A 247 14.33 -6.53 -11.51
C ASP A 247 13.36 -5.41 -11.91
N LEU A 248 12.63 -4.87 -10.93
CA LEU A 248 11.66 -3.78 -11.05
C LEU A 248 10.59 -4.04 -12.13
N LYS A 249 10.22 -5.30 -12.38
CA LYS A 249 9.26 -5.69 -13.42
C LYS A 249 8.04 -6.42 -12.90
N ASP A 250 8.16 -7.16 -11.83
CA ASP A 250 7.05 -7.91 -11.25
C ASP A 250 7.04 -7.84 -9.71
N PHE A 251 6.27 -8.73 -9.08
CA PHE A 251 6.15 -8.79 -7.63
C PHE A 251 7.02 -9.93 -7.12
N ASP A 252 7.85 -9.65 -6.12
CA ASP A 252 8.73 -10.63 -5.48
C ASP A 252 7.90 -11.54 -4.56
N ALA A 253 7.38 -12.62 -5.15
CA ALA A 253 6.63 -13.64 -4.45
C ALA A 253 7.45 -14.37 -3.39
N ASP A 254 8.79 -14.40 -3.54
CA ASP A 254 9.69 -15.01 -2.56
C ASP A 254 9.94 -14.07 -1.36
N GLY A 255 9.80 -12.76 -1.57
CA GLY A 255 9.82 -11.70 -0.55
C GLY A 255 8.47 -11.41 0.11
N ALA A 256 7.42 -12.16 -0.23
CA ALA A 256 6.08 -12.00 0.33
C ALA A 256 6.04 -12.19 1.85
N SER A 257 5.01 -11.63 2.47
CA SER A 257 4.63 -11.85 3.86
C SER A 257 4.55 -13.33 4.19
N GLU A 258 4.59 -13.66 5.48
CA GLU A 258 4.13 -14.97 5.90
C GLU A 258 2.69 -15.20 5.41
N ILE A 259 2.39 -16.43 5.00
CA ILE A 259 1.05 -16.79 4.51
C ILE A 259 0.12 -16.89 5.71
N LEU A 260 -0.63 -15.83 5.98
CA LEU A 260 -1.65 -15.83 7.03
C LEU A 260 -2.88 -16.60 6.54
N SER A 261 -3.31 -17.61 7.30
CA SER A 261 -4.41 -18.49 6.90
C SER A 261 -5.42 -18.64 8.02
N PHE A 262 -6.70 -18.44 7.72
CA PHE A 262 -7.76 -18.56 8.71
C PHE A 262 -9.02 -19.21 8.11
N ASN A 263 -9.90 -19.71 8.98
CA ASN A 263 -11.22 -20.19 8.61
C ASN A 263 -12.29 -19.35 9.29
N ASP A 264 -13.28 -18.85 8.55
CA ASP A 264 -14.39 -18.08 9.11
C ASP A 264 -15.67 -18.21 8.26
N ASP A 265 -16.80 -18.46 8.92
CA ASP A 265 -18.12 -18.62 8.27
C ASP A 265 -19.00 -17.37 8.38
N GLY A 266 -18.45 -16.24 8.83
CA GLY A 266 -19.18 -15.01 9.11
C GLY A 266 -19.88 -14.41 7.89
N LEU A 267 -19.24 -14.40 6.72
CA LEU A 267 -19.79 -13.85 5.48
C LEU A 267 -19.53 -14.77 4.29
N ALA A 268 -20.62 -15.27 3.69
CA ALA A 268 -20.59 -16.29 2.64
C ALA A 268 -20.47 -15.75 1.21
N SER A 269 -20.47 -14.43 0.98
CA SER A 269 -20.30 -13.73 -0.31
C SER A 269 -20.20 -12.23 -0.06
N GLY A 270 -19.69 -11.48 -1.04
CA GLY A 270 -19.78 -10.03 -1.04
C GLY A 270 -18.80 -9.38 -2.02
N ARG A 271 -18.83 -8.06 -2.04
CA ARG A 271 -18.05 -7.20 -2.92
C ARG A 271 -16.58 -7.14 -2.49
N ALA A 272 -15.75 -6.65 -3.40
CA ALA A 272 -14.38 -6.26 -3.13
C ALA A 272 -14.26 -4.74 -3.15
N GLY A 273 -13.24 -4.23 -2.47
CA GLY A 273 -12.93 -2.80 -2.50
C GLY A 273 -11.63 -2.52 -1.79
N VAL A 274 -11.22 -1.25 -1.82
CA VAL A 274 -10.06 -0.78 -1.07
C VAL A 274 -10.50 0.28 -0.08
N GLY A 275 -9.72 0.48 0.98
CA GLY A 275 -9.95 1.58 1.91
C GLY A 275 -8.67 2.12 2.51
N PHE A 276 -8.79 3.27 3.13
CA PHE A 276 -7.67 4.07 3.63
C PHE A 276 -8.03 4.68 4.96
N ALA A 277 -7.03 4.88 5.83
CA ALA A 277 -7.21 5.47 7.16
C ALA A 277 -8.08 6.74 7.13
N ARG A 278 -8.75 7.05 8.24
CA ARG A 278 -9.77 8.11 8.28
C ARG A 278 -9.17 9.50 8.13
N GLN A 279 -9.82 10.41 7.39
CA GLN A 279 -9.40 11.82 7.34
C GLN A 279 -10.15 12.71 8.33
N GLY A 280 -9.38 13.45 9.13
CA GLY A 280 -9.85 14.59 9.91
C GLY A 280 -10.80 14.32 11.09
N ASN A 281 -11.10 15.42 11.81
CA ASN A 281 -11.75 15.41 13.12
C ASN A 281 -13.25 15.02 13.15
N VAL A 282 -13.90 14.69 12.02
CA VAL A 282 -15.36 14.45 11.99
C VAL A 282 -15.73 13.10 11.35
N ALA A 283 -16.58 12.33 12.02
CA ALA A 283 -16.94 10.93 11.69
C ALA A 283 -17.94 10.76 10.52
N THR A 284 -18.09 11.75 9.64
CA THR A 284 -19.15 11.76 8.61
C THR A 284 -18.64 11.64 7.17
N ASP A 285 -17.34 11.46 6.98
CA ASP A 285 -16.72 11.46 5.65
C ASP A 285 -16.62 10.06 5.05
N THR A 286 -17.70 9.27 5.09
CA THR A 286 -17.81 8.04 4.31
C THR A 286 -18.26 8.36 2.89
N VAL A 287 -17.31 8.56 1.97
CA VAL A 287 -17.64 8.50 0.54
C VAL A 287 -17.84 7.03 0.17
N THR A 288 -19.09 6.58 0.17
CA THR A 288 -19.51 5.44 -0.66
C THR A 288 -19.85 6.02 -2.02
N ASP A 289 -18.96 5.86 -3.01
CA ASP A 289 -19.29 6.31 -4.36
C ASP A 289 -20.39 5.39 -4.93
N TYR A 290 -21.50 6.00 -5.35
CA TYR A 290 -22.67 5.37 -5.99
C TYR A 290 -22.41 5.15 -7.48
#